data_AF-A0A6F9WZG9-F1
#
_entry.id   AF-A0A6F9WZG9-F1
#
_cell.length_a   1.000
_cell.length_b   1.000
_cell.length_c   1.000
_cell.angle_alpha   90.00
_cell.angle_beta   90.00
_cell.angle_gamma   90.00
#
_symmetry.space_group_name_H-M   'P 1'
#
loop_
_entity.id
_entity.type
_entity.pdbx_description
1 polymer ?
#
loop_
_entity_poly.entity_id
_entity_poly.type
_entity_poly.pdbx_seq_one_letter_code
_entity_poly.pdbx_strand_id
1 'polypeptide(L)'
;MSNTMFPINHALNGGDDCPTECGDWLSDVGAEIHANKLRHGWKVTTSEDWEDQHEIPAVLALIHSEVSEALEAFRKNDRANFEEELADIGIRLIGLSHGMGIDLKTAIFEKVRRNRVREYRHGGKRV
;
A
#
# COMPACT_ATOMS: atom_id res chain seq x y z
N MET A 1 -15.79 -24.54 -23.49
CA MET A 1 -14.70 -23.71 -22.96
C MET A 1 -15.36 -22.68 -22.04
N SER A 2 -15.32 -22.94 -20.73
CA SER A 2 -16.10 -22.20 -19.74
C SER A 2 -15.41 -20.89 -19.40
N ASN A 3 -16.08 -19.79 -19.69
CA ASN A 3 -15.68 -18.44 -19.31
C ASN A 3 -16.26 -18.17 -17.91
N THR A 4 -15.50 -18.43 -16.85
CA THR A 4 -15.92 -18.06 -15.48
C THR A 4 -15.58 -16.60 -15.24
N MET A 5 -16.46 -15.75 -15.76
CA MET A 5 -16.62 -14.36 -15.44
C MET A 5 -16.94 -14.22 -13.94
N PHE A 6 -16.01 -13.69 -13.16
CA PHE A 6 -16.26 -13.36 -11.74
C PHE A 6 -17.27 -12.21 -11.67
N PRO A 7 -18.36 -12.31 -10.88
CA PRO A 7 -19.26 -11.19 -10.70
C PRO A 7 -18.66 -10.20 -9.69
N ILE A 8 -18.24 -9.03 -10.18
CA ILE A 8 -17.96 -7.87 -9.33
C ILE A 8 -19.30 -7.13 -9.15
N ASN A 9 -19.98 -7.39 -8.04
CA ASN A 9 -21.16 -6.64 -7.62
C ASN A 9 -20.93 -6.14 -6.20
N HIS A 10 -20.59 -4.87 -6.04
CA HIS A 10 -21.42 -3.97 -5.24
C HIS A 10 -21.09 -2.49 -5.51
N ALA A 11 -22.15 -1.71 -5.68
CA ALA A 11 -22.15 -0.29 -5.95
C ALA A 11 -21.41 0.53 -4.88
N LEU A 12 -20.52 1.42 -5.31
CA LEU A 12 -20.01 2.51 -4.48
C LEU A 12 -21.03 3.65 -4.57
N ASN A 13 -22.09 3.55 -3.77
CA ASN A 13 -23.02 4.65 -3.56
C ASN A 13 -22.25 5.83 -2.94
N GLY A 14 -22.43 7.00 -3.55
CA GLY A 14 -21.94 8.27 -3.03
C GLY A 14 -22.52 8.57 -1.66
N GLY A 15 -21.63 8.97 -0.77
CA GLY A 15 -21.89 9.41 0.60
C GLY A 15 -20.57 9.92 1.13
N ASP A 16 -20.27 11.19 0.83
CA ASP A 16 -19.23 11.94 1.51
C ASP A 16 -19.66 12.12 2.96
N ASP A 17 -19.29 11.17 3.82
CA ASP A 17 -19.25 11.31 5.27
C ASP A 17 -18.27 10.24 5.79
N CYS A 18 -16.98 10.58 5.84
CA CYS A 18 -16.01 9.81 6.62
C CYS A 18 -16.34 10.09 8.09
N PRO A 19 -16.86 9.13 8.87
CA PRO A 19 -17.13 9.37 10.27
C PRO A 19 -15.78 9.62 10.95
N THR A 20 -15.58 10.82 11.47
CA THR A 20 -14.36 11.25 12.18
C THR A 20 -14.15 10.51 13.51
N GLU A 21 -14.93 9.46 13.80
CA GLU A 21 -14.90 8.71 15.07
C GLU A 21 -14.64 7.20 14.92
N CYS A 22 -14.35 6.69 13.72
CA CYS A 22 -13.76 5.36 13.58
C CYS A 22 -12.23 5.54 13.52
N GLY A 23 -11.50 4.97 14.49
CA GLY A 23 -10.03 5.06 14.58
C GLY A 23 -9.35 4.81 13.23
N ASP A 24 -8.30 5.57 12.95
CA ASP A 24 -7.57 5.44 11.69
C ASP A 24 -6.66 4.20 11.75
N TRP A 25 -7.21 3.06 11.33
CA TRP A 25 -6.51 1.77 11.37
C TRP A 25 -5.15 1.80 10.66
N LEU A 26 -4.96 2.65 9.63
CA LEU A 26 -3.66 2.78 8.95
C LEU A 26 -2.61 3.42 9.85
N SER A 27 -3.02 4.45 10.61
CA SER A 27 -2.17 5.08 11.62
C SER A 27 -1.87 4.09 12.75
N ASP A 28 -2.88 3.37 13.24
CA ASP A 28 -2.73 2.41 14.34
C ASP A 28 -1.76 1.26 13.96
N VAL A 29 -1.95 0.67 12.78
CA VAL A 29 -1.05 -0.37 12.26
C VAL A 29 0.36 0.18 12.02
N GLY A 30 0.49 1.40 11.50
CA GLY A 30 1.80 2.05 11.33
C GLY A 30 2.56 2.20 12.65
N ALA A 31 1.87 2.63 13.70
CA ALA A 31 2.42 2.75 15.04
C ALA A 31 2.84 1.39 15.61
N GLU A 32 2.01 0.35 15.42
CA GLU A 32 2.34 -1.02 15.86
C GLU A 32 3.58 -1.57 15.13
N ILE A 33 3.69 -1.35 13.82
CA ILE A 33 4.86 -1.76 13.02
C ILE A 33 6.14 -1.11 13.55
N HIS A 34 6.11 0.21 13.78
CA HIS A 34 7.26 0.94 14.33
C HIS A 34 7.62 0.46 15.72
N ALA A 35 6.64 0.31 16.61
CA ALA A 35 6.85 -0.23 17.94
C ALA A 35 7.48 -1.63 17.89
N ASN A 36 7.03 -2.49 16.97
CA ASN A 36 7.60 -3.81 16.80
C ASN A 36 9.06 -3.76 16.31
N LYS A 37 9.35 -2.95 15.30
CA LYS A 37 10.73 -2.74 14.80
C LYS A 37 11.67 -2.27 15.91
N LEU A 38 11.25 -1.26 16.67
CA LEU A 38 12.02 -0.72 17.79
C LEU A 38 12.25 -1.75 18.90
N ARG A 39 11.22 -2.55 19.27
CA ARG A 39 11.37 -3.65 20.25
C ARG A 39 12.44 -4.66 19.85
N HIS A 40 12.63 -4.88 18.55
CA HIS A 40 13.63 -5.79 18.00
C HIS A 40 14.96 -5.11 17.65
N GLY A 41 15.15 -3.83 18.00
CA GLY A 41 16.39 -3.10 17.77
C GLY A 41 16.62 -2.66 16.32
N TRP A 42 15.58 -2.67 15.48
CA TRP A 42 15.66 -2.18 14.11
C TRP A 42 15.49 -0.66 14.06
N LYS A 43 16.24 -0.01 13.16
CA LYS A 43 16.00 1.39 12.79
C LYS A 43 14.61 1.51 12.13
N VAL A 44 13.90 2.57 12.49
CA VAL A 44 12.71 3.03 11.76
C VAL A 44 13.11 4.24 10.92
N THR A 45 12.73 4.23 9.65
CA THR A 45 12.95 5.38 8.76
C THR A 45 11.91 6.44 9.06
N THR A 46 12.35 7.69 9.21
CA THR A 46 11.48 8.83 9.52
C THR A 46 11.69 10.01 8.57
N SER A 47 10.88 11.06 8.70
CA SER A 47 11.04 12.29 7.92
C SER A 47 12.41 12.96 8.06
N GLU A 48 13.10 12.74 9.19
CA GLU A 48 14.46 13.22 9.45
C GLU A 48 15.49 12.58 8.52
N ASP A 49 15.22 11.40 7.96
CA ASP A 49 16.10 10.69 7.03
C ASP A 49 15.96 11.19 5.58
N TRP A 50 15.19 12.24 5.31
CA TRP A 50 14.91 12.70 3.94
C TRP A 50 16.15 13.07 3.12
N GLU A 51 17.14 13.68 3.77
CA GLU A 51 18.43 14.04 3.13
C GLU A 51 19.40 12.86 3.05
N ASP A 52 19.11 11.74 3.73
CA ASP A 52 19.92 10.52 3.63
C ASP A 52 19.60 9.78 2.32
N GLN A 53 20.62 9.64 1.48
CA GLN A 53 20.50 8.97 0.19
C GLN A 53 20.36 7.44 0.27
N HIS A 54 20.37 6.84 1.46
CA HIS A 54 20.33 5.39 1.65
C HIS A 54 19.07 4.91 2.35
N GLU A 55 18.54 5.65 3.32
CA GLU A 55 17.48 5.14 4.21
C GLU A 55 16.15 4.92 3.49
N ILE A 56 15.60 5.95 2.85
CA ILE A 56 14.36 5.81 2.08
C ILE A 56 14.56 4.86 0.89
N PRO A 57 15.64 4.97 0.08
CA PRO A 57 15.90 4.01 -1.00
C PRO A 57 16.03 2.56 -0.55
N ALA A 58 16.63 2.29 0.61
CA ALA A 58 16.73 0.93 1.16
C ALA A 58 15.34 0.36 1.49
N VAL A 59 14.47 1.15 2.13
CA VAL A 59 13.08 0.71 2.40
C VAL A 59 12.31 0.48 1.10
N LEU A 60 12.47 1.34 0.09
CA LEU A 60 11.85 1.16 -1.23
C LEU A 60 12.36 -0.11 -1.93
N ALA A 61 13.66 -0.42 -1.82
CA ALA A 61 14.22 -1.65 -2.35
C ALA A 61 13.66 -2.90 -1.64
N LEU A 62 13.44 -2.83 -0.32
CA LEU A 62 12.77 -3.90 0.44
C LEU A 62 11.30 -4.06 0.06
N ILE A 63 10.58 -2.99 -0.26
CA ILE A 63 9.21 -3.12 -0.82
C ILE A 63 9.28 -3.84 -2.18
N HIS A 64 10.27 -3.51 -3.00
CA HIS A 64 10.49 -4.15 -4.29
C HIS A 64 10.84 -5.65 -4.20
N SER A 65 11.52 -6.09 -3.13
CA SER A 65 11.74 -7.53 -2.93
C SER A 65 10.44 -8.27 -2.71
N GLU A 66 9.52 -7.76 -1.88
CA GLU A 66 8.27 -8.48 -1.57
C GLU A 66 7.36 -8.55 -2.81
N VAL A 67 7.39 -7.51 -3.66
CA VAL A 67 6.73 -7.56 -4.98
C VAL A 67 7.30 -8.67 -5.86
N SER A 68 8.61 -8.90 -5.78
CA SER A 68 9.28 -9.95 -6.55
C SER A 68 8.94 -11.33 -5.98
N GLU A 69 8.86 -11.47 -4.65
CA GLU A 69 8.45 -12.70 -3.97
C GLU A 69 6.99 -13.05 -4.28
N ALA A 70 6.08 -12.06 -4.30
CA ALA A 70 4.70 -12.25 -4.74
C ALA A 70 4.62 -12.77 -6.18
N LEU A 71 5.44 -12.22 -7.09
CA LEU A 71 5.51 -12.69 -8.47
C LEU A 71 6.01 -14.15 -8.56
N GLU A 72 7.00 -14.52 -7.75
CA GLU A 72 7.49 -15.89 -7.67
C GLU A 72 6.45 -16.86 -7.11
N ALA A 73 5.73 -16.48 -6.06
CA ALA A 73 4.62 -17.26 -5.50
C ALA A 73 3.53 -17.52 -6.55
N PHE A 74 3.16 -16.48 -7.31
CA PHE A 74 2.21 -16.61 -8.42
C PHE A 74 2.72 -17.59 -9.50
N ARG A 75 4.00 -17.51 -9.90
CA ARG A 75 4.61 -18.42 -10.89
C ARG A 75 4.58 -19.87 -10.44
N LYS A 76 4.67 -20.12 -9.13
CA LYS A 76 4.61 -21.45 -8.51
C LYS A 76 3.18 -21.93 -8.24
N ASN A 77 2.16 -21.13 -8.55
CA ASN A 77 0.77 -21.37 -8.18
C ASN A 77 0.60 -21.57 -6.65
N ASP A 78 1.41 -20.86 -5.86
CA ASP A 78 1.36 -20.85 -4.41
C ASP A 78 0.55 -19.64 -3.93
N ARG A 79 -0.75 -19.87 -3.72
CA ARG A 79 -1.68 -18.81 -3.33
C ARG A 79 -1.46 -18.33 -1.90
N ALA A 80 -1.08 -19.23 -0.99
CA ALA A 80 -0.89 -18.86 0.41
C ALA A 80 0.31 -17.91 0.55
N ASN A 81 1.43 -18.25 -0.08
CA ASN A 81 2.59 -17.38 -0.09
C ASN A 81 2.28 -16.07 -0.82
N PHE A 82 1.52 -16.09 -1.93
CA PHE A 82 1.12 -14.86 -2.62
C PHE A 82 0.35 -13.89 -1.71
N GLU A 83 -0.58 -14.41 -0.90
CA GLU A 83 -1.35 -13.60 0.06
C GLU A 83 -0.46 -13.02 1.18
N GLU A 84 0.53 -13.79 1.66
CA GLU A 84 1.54 -13.35 2.64
C GLU A 84 2.41 -12.21 2.09
N GLU A 85 2.96 -12.36 0.88
CA GLU A 85 3.80 -11.30 0.28
C GLU A 85 3.04 -10.00 0.02
N LEU A 86 1.75 -10.08 -0.34
CA LEU A 86 0.90 -8.89 -0.45
C LEU A 86 0.74 -8.17 0.90
N ALA A 87 0.67 -8.93 2.00
CA ALA A 87 0.64 -8.35 3.34
C ALA A 87 1.98 -7.67 3.67
N ASP A 88 3.12 -8.28 3.33
CA ASP A 88 4.45 -7.72 3.58
C ASP A 88 4.70 -6.42 2.79
N ILE A 89 4.25 -6.35 1.54
CA ILE A 89 4.22 -5.09 0.77
C ILE A 89 3.45 -4.01 1.55
N GLY A 90 2.25 -4.36 2.04
CA GLY A 90 1.40 -3.46 2.82
C GLY A 90 2.09 -2.98 4.09
N ILE A 91 2.65 -3.90 4.88
CA ILE A 91 3.36 -3.61 6.14
C ILE A 91 4.52 -2.64 5.89
N ARG A 92 5.34 -2.88 4.86
CA ARG A 92 6.47 -1.98 4.56
C ARG A 92 6.01 -0.61 4.08
N LEU A 93 4.99 -0.54 3.23
CA LEU A 93 4.45 0.73 2.73
C LEU A 93 3.79 1.55 3.84
N ILE A 94 3.02 0.91 4.71
CA ILE A 94 2.36 1.56 5.86
C ILE A 94 3.42 2.06 6.84
N GLY A 95 4.40 1.20 7.19
CA GLY A 95 5.49 1.56 8.09
C GLY A 95 6.33 2.73 7.55
N LEU A 96 6.65 2.76 6.26
CA LEU A 96 7.33 3.89 5.64
C LEU A 96 6.47 5.16 5.72
N SER A 97 5.19 5.08 5.33
CA SER A 97 4.29 6.23 5.34
C SER A 97 4.12 6.83 6.74
N HIS A 98 3.97 5.97 7.76
CA HIS A 98 3.90 6.39 9.16
C HIS A 98 5.16 7.13 9.61
N GLY A 99 6.34 6.58 9.32
CA GLY A 99 7.61 7.22 9.67
C GLY A 99 7.83 8.56 8.96
N MET A 100 7.36 8.67 7.72
CA MET A 100 7.43 9.90 6.94
C MET A 100 6.37 10.95 7.33
N GLY A 101 5.47 10.64 8.27
CA GLY A 101 4.36 11.52 8.63
C GLY A 101 3.32 11.69 7.51
N ILE A 102 3.21 10.73 6.60
CA ILE A 102 2.29 10.76 5.46
C ILE A 102 0.95 10.16 5.88
N ASP A 103 -0.13 10.95 5.74
CA ASP A 103 -1.50 10.45 5.79
C ASP A 103 -1.80 9.62 4.53
N LEU A 104 -1.40 8.36 4.58
CA LEU A 104 -1.54 7.41 3.47
C LEU A 104 -3.01 7.17 3.13
N LYS A 105 -3.89 7.14 4.14
CA LYS A 105 -5.34 6.92 3.96
C LYS A 105 -5.92 8.00 3.06
N THR A 106 -5.73 9.26 3.43
CA THR A 106 -6.22 10.41 2.67
C THR A 106 -5.57 10.45 1.29
N ALA A 107 -4.25 10.23 1.20
CA ALA A 107 -3.55 10.20 -0.09
C ALA A 107 -4.11 9.16 -1.07
N ILE A 108 -4.43 7.95 -0.58
CA ILE A 108 -5.07 6.88 -1.37
C ILE A 108 -6.47 7.31 -1.81
N PHE A 109 -7.33 7.78 -0.90
CA PHE A 109 -8.70 8.17 -1.23
C PHE A 109 -8.74 9.30 -2.27
N GLU A 110 -7.91 10.32 -2.10
CA GLU A 110 -7.78 11.38 -3.08
C GLU A 110 -7.32 10.86 -4.44
N LYS A 111 -6.34 9.95 -4.45
CA LYS A 111 -5.83 9.36 -5.69
C LYS A 111 -6.90 8.55 -6.41
N VAL A 112 -7.68 7.75 -5.67
CA VAL A 112 -8.81 6.98 -6.20
C VAL A 112 -9.86 7.93 -6.77
N ARG A 113 -10.24 8.98 -6.04
CA ARG A 113 -11.20 10.00 -6.51
C ARG A 113 -10.72 10.67 -7.80
N ARG A 114 -9.45 11.07 -7.86
CA ARG A 114 -8.82 11.61 -9.09
C ARG A 114 -8.84 10.59 -10.22
N ASN A 115 -8.62 9.30 -9.96
CA ASN A 115 -8.61 8.27 -11.01
C ASN A 115 -10.00 8.01 -11.61
N ARG A 116 -11.09 8.14 -10.83
CA ARG A 116 -12.47 7.96 -11.33
C ARG A 116 -12.87 8.97 -12.40
N VAL A 117 -12.35 10.19 -12.31
CA VAL A 117 -12.65 11.28 -13.24
C VAL A 117 -11.65 11.37 -14.39
N ARG A 118 -10.65 10.47 -14.46
CA ARG A 118 -9.70 10.45 -15.58
C ARG A 118 -10.42 9.96 -16.83
N GLU A 119 -10.54 10.83 -17.83
CA GLU A 119 -10.94 10.41 -19.18
C GLU A 119 -9.92 9.41 -19.73
N TYR A 120 -10.35 8.16 -19.96
CA TYR A 120 -9.56 7.18 -20.70
C TYR A 120 -9.68 7.50 -22.18
N ARG A 121 -8.66 8.12 -22.79
CA ARG A 121 -8.57 8.16 -24.25
C ARG A 121 -7.90 6.89 -24.77
N HIS A 122 -8.59 6.17 -25.66
CA HIS A 122 -8.02 5.07 -26.44
C HIS A 122 -6.81 5.58 -27.26
N GLY A 123 -5.66 4.91 -27.13
CA GLY A 123 -4.47 5.22 -27.92
C GLY A 123 -3.15 5.44 -27.15
N GLY A 124 -3.18 5.40 -25.81
CA GLY A 124 -1.96 5.14 -25.01
C GLY A 124 -0.86 6.21 -25.02
N LYS A 125 -1.14 7.49 -25.31
CA LYS A 125 -0.16 8.59 -25.14
C LYS A 125 -0.72 9.73 -24.29
N ARG A 126 0.12 10.20 -23.33
CA ARG A 126 -0.17 11.23 -22.32
C ARG A 126 0.04 12.65 -22.87
N VAL A 127 -0.68 13.61 -22.31
CA VAL A 127 -0.17 14.98 -22.10
C VAL A 127 0.31 15.08 -20.66
#